data_AF-A0A6A4IIF4-F1
#
_entry.id   AF-A0A6A4IIF4-F1
#
_cell.length_a   1.000
_cell.length_b   1.000
_cell.length_c   1.000
_cell.angle_alpha   90.00
_cell.angle_beta   90.00
_cell.angle_gamma   90.00
#
_symmetry.space_group_name_H-M   'P 1'
#
loop_
_entity.id
_entity.type
_entity.pdbx_description
1 polymer ?
#
loop_
_entity_poly.entity_id
_entity_poly.type
_entity_poly.pdbx_seq_one_letter_code
_entity_poly.pdbx_strand_id
1 'polypeptide(L)'
;MQRALFSSQLRQRSRRYSTENPRSAHAQWYSDILPAMVPIFLLGSAVYLGLQLTQTRLSHEKYMVEAQERVEILEAQVDALQRSREQDSGTPISKSTANASKWRVWQ
;
A
#
# COMPACT_ATOMS: atom_id res chain seq x y z
N MET A 1 -76.26 35.51 31.43
CA MET A 1 -75.43 34.36 31.87
C MET A 1 -75.14 33.49 30.66
N GLN A 2 -73.98 33.69 30.03
CA GLN A 2 -73.53 32.93 28.86
C GLN A 2 -72.71 31.72 29.36
N ARG A 3 -73.13 30.50 29.04
CA ARG A 3 -72.29 29.30 29.24
C ARG A 3 -71.93 28.75 27.88
N ALA A 4 -70.68 29.00 27.51
CA ALA A 4 -70.04 28.48 26.33
C ALA A 4 -70.02 26.95 26.36
N LEU A 5 -70.67 26.32 25.40
CA LEU A 5 -70.48 24.91 25.09
C LEU A 5 -69.39 24.84 24.01
N PHE A 6 -68.14 25.00 24.45
CA PHE A 6 -66.99 24.65 23.64
C PHE A 6 -67.01 23.14 23.45
N SER A 7 -67.30 22.73 22.22
CA SER A 7 -67.08 21.38 21.71
C SER A 7 -65.62 20.98 22.00
N SER A 8 -65.46 20.05 22.92
CA SER A 8 -64.19 19.44 23.26
C SER A 8 -63.65 18.72 22.03
N GLN A 9 -62.74 19.39 21.30
CA GLN A 9 -61.89 18.75 20.32
C GLN A 9 -61.17 17.58 21.00
N LEU A 10 -61.55 16.36 20.60
CA LEU A 10 -60.78 15.16 20.88
C LEU A 10 -59.42 15.33 20.19
N ARG A 11 -58.45 15.85 20.94
CA ARG A 11 -57.02 15.74 20.62
C ARG A 11 -56.73 14.25 20.47
N GLN A 12 -56.71 13.75 19.23
CA GLN A 12 -56.03 12.52 18.88
C GLN A 12 -54.54 12.71 19.19
N ARG A 13 -54.18 12.49 20.45
CA ARG A 13 -52.81 12.27 20.85
C ARG A 13 -52.48 10.87 20.38
N SER A 14 -52.10 10.76 19.10
CA SER A 14 -51.42 9.57 18.60
C SER A 14 -50.18 9.38 19.47
N ARG A 15 -50.31 8.55 20.50
CA ARG A 15 -49.16 7.99 21.21
C ARG A 15 -48.49 7.11 20.18
N ARG A 16 -47.47 7.65 19.52
CA ARG A 16 -46.44 6.84 18.87
C ARG A 16 -45.81 6.00 19.98
N TYR A 17 -46.35 4.82 20.23
CA TYR A 17 -45.57 3.75 20.83
C TYR A 17 -44.48 3.47 19.81
N SER A 18 -43.28 3.97 20.10
CA SER A 18 -42.06 3.43 19.53
C SER A 18 -42.14 1.93 19.78
N THR A 19 -42.05 1.13 18.72
CA THR A 19 -41.86 -0.31 18.82
C THR A 19 -40.43 -0.53 19.31
N GLU A 20 -40.18 -0.22 20.57
CA GLU A 20 -38.96 -0.60 21.28
C GLU A 20 -39.14 -2.07 21.65
N ASN A 21 -38.89 -2.94 20.66
CA ASN A 21 -38.46 -4.28 20.98
C ASN A 21 -37.31 -4.13 21.98
N PRO A 22 -37.39 -4.76 23.17
CA PRO A 22 -36.30 -4.68 24.13
C PRO A 22 -35.05 -5.17 23.42
N ARG A 23 -34.08 -4.26 23.21
CA ARG A 23 -32.78 -4.64 22.65
C ARG A 23 -32.26 -5.77 23.54
N SER A 24 -31.84 -6.87 22.92
CA SER A 24 -31.30 -8.00 23.68
C SER A 24 -30.16 -7.49 24.56
N ALA A 25 -30.00 -8.05 25.77
CA ALA A 25 -28.94 -7.62 26.70
C ALA A 25 -27.55 -7.60 26.02
N HIS A 26 -27.34 -8.49 25.04
CA HIS A 26 -26.17 -8.53 24.19
C HIS A 26 -26.06 -7.31 23.26
N ALA A 27 -27.13 -6.88 22.59
CA ALA A 27 -27.11 -5.70 21.73
C ALA A 27 -26.78 -4.42 22.50
N GLN A 28 -27.25 -4.33 23.76
CA GLN A 28 -26.96 -3.21 24.64
C GLN A 28 -25.50 -3.26 25.14
N TRP A 29 -24.98 -4.46 25.42
CA TRP A 29 -23.56 -4.67 25.73
C TRP A 29 -22.64 -4.23 24.58
N TYR A 30 -22.97 -4.60 23.33
CA TYR A 30 -22.20 -4.16 22.16
C TYR A 30 -22.30 -2.64 21.92
N SER A 31 -23.47 -2.04 22.13
CA SER A 31 -23.64 -0.59 21.92
C SER A 31 -22.84 0.26 22.90
N ASP A 32 -22.59 -0.26 24.10
CA ASP A 32 -21.88 0.49 25.14
C ASP A 32 -20.36 0.28 25.05
N ILE A 33 -19.92 -0.89 24.59
CA ILE A 33 -18.49 -1.26 24.54
C ILE A 33 -17.82 -0.84 23.24
N LEU A 34 -18.49 -0.97 22.10
CA LEU A 34 -17.88 -0.63 20.80
C LEU A 34 -17.40 0.83 20.72
N PRO A 35 -18.20 1.84 21.15
CA PRO A 35 -17.74 3.23 21.15
C PRO A 35 -16.53 3.46 22.05
N ALA A 36 -16.44 2.72 23.16
CA ALA A 36 -15.29 2.77 24.06
C ALA A 36 -14.02 2.14 23.44
N MET A 37 -14.17 1.23 22.48
CA MET A 37 -13.03 0.58 21.79
C MET A 37 -12.50 1.37 20.58
N VAL A 38 -13.33 2.20 19.95
CA VAL A 38 -12.91 3.06 18.82
C VAL A 38 -11.62 3.84 19.07
N PRO A 39 -11.44 4.57 20.20
CA PRO A 39 -10.21 5.33 20.42
C PRO A 39 -8.95 4.46 20.51
N ILE A 40 -9.04 3.27 21.09
CA ILE A 40 -7.91 2.33 21.21
C ILE A 40 -7.50 1.81 19.82
N PHE A 41 -8.48 1.48 18.98
CA PHE A 41 -8.23 1.05 17.61
C PHE A 41 -7.60 2.17 16.76
N LEU A 42 -8.09 3.40 16.91
CA LEU A 42 -7.52 4.57 16.23
C LEU A 42 -6.08 4.83 16.67
N LEU A 43 -5.80 4.71 17.97
CA LEU A 43 -4.45 4.85 18.51
C LEU A 43 -3.50 3.78 17.93
N GLY A 44 -3.93 2.51 17.93
CA GLY A 44 -3.17 1.41 17.35
C GLY A 44 -2.89 1.61 15.85
N SER A 45 -3.90 2.06 15.10
CA SER A 45 -3.77 2.35 13.67
C SER A 45 -2.83 3.53 13.41
N ALA A 46 -2.92 4.61 14.20
CA ALA A 46 -2.03 5.76 14.09
C ALA A 46 -0.57 5.40 14.37
N VAL A 47 -0.30 4.61 15.42
CA VAL A 47 1.05 4.14 15.74
C VAL A 47 1.59 3.22 14.64
N TYR A 48 0.77 2.28 14.16
CA TYR A 48 1.15 1.37 13.07
C TYR A 48 1.52 2.14 11.79
N LEU A 49 0.67 3.09 11.38
CA LEU A 49 0.93 3.91 10.19
C LEU A 49 2.17 4.80 10.38
N GLY A 50 2.41 5.32 11.60
CA GLY A 50 3.63 6.07 11.92
C GLY A 50 4.90 5.22 11.81
N LEU A 51 4.87 3.99 12.33
CA LEU A 51 5.97 3.04 12.19
C LEU A 51 6.19 2.64 10.74
N GLN A 52 5.12 2.36 9.99
CA GLN A 52 5.17 1.96 8.59
C GLN A 52 5.73 3.08 7.71
N LEU A 53 5.35 4.34 7.98
CA LEU A 53 5.91 5.50 7.29
C LEU A 53 7.41 5.63 7.55
N THR A 54 7.83 5.45 8.81
CA THR A 54 9.24 5.48 9.20
C THR A 54 10.02 4.35 8.52
N GLN A 55 9.49 3.14 8.52
CA GLN A 55 10.08 1.98 7.83
C GLN A 55 10.22 2.22 6.32
N THR A 56 9.22 2.85 5.70
CA THR A 56 9.24 3.17 4.26
C THR A 56 10.30 4.22 3.92
N ARG A 57 10.53 5.19 4.80
CA ARG A 57 11.62 6.18 4.63
C ARG A 57 12.99 5.51 4.72
N LEU A 58 13.19 4.65 5.72
CA LEU A 58 14.45 3.91 5.88
C LEU A 58 14.70 2.94 4.73
N SER A 59 13.66 2.27 4.22
CA SER A 59 13.83 1.36 3.09
C SER A 59 14.24 2.11 1.83
N HIS A 60 13.68 3.28 1.56
CA HIS A 60 14.02 4.06 0.39
C HIS A 60 15.48 4.55 0.40
N GLU A 61 15.96 5.03 1.55
CA GLU A 61 17.37 5.42 1.71
C GLU A 61 18.31 4.22 1.51
N LYS A 62 17.96 3.06 2.09
CA LYS A 62 18.72 1.83 1.88
C LYS A 62 18.74 1.40 0.40
N TYR A 63 17.61 1.47 -0.29
CA TYR A 63 17.52 1.11 -1.71
C TYR A 63 18.35 2.04 -2.60
N MET A 64 18.44 3.32 -2.28
CA MET A 64 19.29 4.26 -3.02
C MET A 64 20.78 3.96 -2.84
N VAL A 65 21.20 3.65 -1.62
CA VAL A 65 22.59 3.24 -1.34
C VAL A 65 22.94 1.94 -2.07
N GLU A 66 22.07 0.93 -2.01
CA GLU A 66 22.31 -0.36 -2.67
C GLU A 66 22.29 -0.24 -4.20
N ALA A 67 21.43 0.62 -4.76
CA ALA A 67 21.42 0.89 -6.20
C ALA A 67 22.70 1.59 -6.65
N GLN A 68 23.20 2.56 -5.88
CA GLN A 68 24.43 3.27 -6.19
C GLN A 68 25.65 2.35 -6.16
N GLU A 69 25.76 1.48 -5.15
CA GLU A 69 26.81 0.46 -5.07
C GLU A 69 26.79 -0.48 -6.28
N ARG A 70 25.59 -0.91 -6.72
CA ARG A 70 25.46 -1.74 -7.93
C ARG A 70 25.88 -1.01 -9.19
N VAL A 71 25.57 0.28 -9.32
CA VAL A 71 26.00 1.09 -10.46
C VAL A 71 27.52 1.20 -10.48
N GLU A 72 28.16 1.50 -9.36
CA GLU A 72 29.62 1.60 -9.26
C GLU A 72 30.31 0.29 -9.65
N ILE A 73 29.78 -0.85 -9.17
CA ILE A 73 30.29 -2.18 -9.54
C ILE A 73 30.15 -2.44 -11.04
N LEU A 74 29.03 -2.05 -11.64
CA LEU A 74 28.78 -2.23 -13.06
C LEU A 74 29.65 -1.29 -13.91
N GLU A 75 29.83 -0.04 -13.49
CA GLU A 75 30.72 0.92 -14.12
C GLU A 75 32.17 0.41 -14.11
N ALA A 76 32.64 -0.12 -12.98
CA ALA A 76 33.98 -0.72 -12.89
C ALA A 76 34.15 -1.92 -13.82
N GLN A 77 33.11 -2.74 -14.01
CA GLN A 77 33.13 -3.85 -14.95
C GLN A 77 33.15 -3.39 -16.40
N VAL A 78 32.38 -2.36 -16.74
CA VAL A 78 32.37 -1.76 -18.09
C VAL A 78 33.75 -1.18 -18.41
N ASP A 79 34.35 -0.45 -17.49
CA ASP A 79 35.70 0.09 -17.63
C ASP A 79 36.74 -1.01 -17.86
N ALA A 80 36.66 -2.11 -17.09
CA ALA A 80 37.56 -3.25 -17.25
C ALA A 80 37.41 -3.92 -18.63
N LEU A 81 36.17 -4.09 -19.09
CA LEU A 81 35.87 -4.66 -20.41
C LEU A 81 36.32 -3.73 -21.54
N GLN A 82 36.11 -2.42 -21.40
CA GLN A 82 36.54 -1.44 -22.39
C GLN A 82 38.07 -1.42 -22.50
N ARG A 83 38.79 -1.41 -21.37
CA ARG A 83 40.27 -1.51 -21.35
C ARG A 83 40.77 -2.81 -21.99
N SER A 84 40.10 -3.93 -21.74
CA SER A 84 40.45 -5.22 -22.36
C SER A 84 40.26 -5.16 -23.88
N ARG A 85 39.17 -4.53 -24.34
CA ARG A 85 38.88 -4.38 -25.77
C ARG A 85 39.84 -3.42 -26.47
N GLU A 86 40.26 -2.36 -25.79
CA GLU A 86 41.30 -1.44 -26.27
C GLU A 86 42.65 -2.16 -26.42
N GLN A 87 43.01 -3.04 -25.48
CA GLN A 87 44.23 -3.87 -25.58
C GLN A 87 44.17 -4.87 -26.74
N ASP A 88 43.03 -5.55 -26.96
CA ASP A 88 42.87 -6.49 -28.08
C ASP A 88 42.82 -5.80 -29.46
N SER A 89 42.31 -4.56 -29.52
CA SER A 89 42.23 -3.77 -30.76
C SER A 89 43.59 -3.26 -31.27
N GLY A 90 44.66 -3.41 -30.48
CA GLY A 90 46.04 -3.10 -30.88
C GLY A 90 46.72 -4.19 -31.73
N THR A 91 46.09 -5.34 -31.95
CA THR A 91 46.65 -6.40 -32.80
C THR A 91 46.25 -6.15 -34.27
N PRO A 92 47.21 -5.91 -35.20
CA PRO A 92 46.87 -5.72 -36.61
C PRO A 92 46.19 -6.99 -37.13
N ILE A 93 44.96 -6.83 -37.66
CA ILE A 93 44.19 -7.89 -38.33
C ILE A 93 45.00 -8.36 -39.54
N SER A 94 45.85 -9.36 -39.32
CA SER A 94 46.51 -10.10 -40.38
C SER A 94 45.47 -11.07 -40.95
N LYS A 95 45.11 -10.83 -42.21
CA LYS A 95 44.16 -11.60 -43.01
C LYS A 95 44.51 -13.09 -42.95
N SER A 96 43.65 -13.94 -42.39
CA SER A 96 43.72 -15.38 -42.63
C SER A 96 42.34 -15.93 -43.06
N THR A 97 42.26 -16.04 -44.39
CA THR A 97 41.59 -17.05 -45.21
C THR A 97 40.61 -18.01 -44.53
N ALA A 98 39.34 -17.83 -44.93
CA ALA A 98 38.36 -18.86 -45.29
C ALA A 98 38.44 -20.23 -44.62
N ASN A 99 37.45 -20.53 -43.77
CA ASN A 99 36.82 -21.85 -43.70
C ASN A 99 35.40 -21.74 -43.12
N ALA A 100 34.50 -21.20 -43.95
CA ALA A 100 33.07 -21.15 -43.68
C ALA A 100 32.40 -22.44 -44.19
N SER A 101 32.61 -23.57 -43.50
CA SER A 101 31.89 -24.82 -43.78
C SER A 101 31.82 -25.69 -42.53
N LYS A 102 30.77 -25.54 -41.72
CA LYS A 102 30.35 -26.57 -40.74
C LYS A 102 28.99 -26.36 -40.06
N TRP A 103 28.33 -25.22 -40.22
CA TRP A 103 27.12 -24.89 -39.43
C TRP A 103 25.76 -25.02 -40.16
N ARG A 104 25.70 -25.66 -41.33
CA ARG A 104 24.43 -25.94 -42.04
C ARG A 104 23.99 -27.41 -41.94
N VAL A 105 23.94 -27.97 -40.74
CA VAL A 105 23.58 -29.40 -40.50
C VAL A 105 22.41 -29.58 -39.52
N TRP A 106 21.65 -28.52 -39.20
CA TRP A 106 20.39 -28.69 -38.47
C TRP A 106 19.27 -27.93 -39.19
N GLN A 107 18.58 -28.67 -40.06
CA GLN A 107 17.26 -28.42 -40.63
C GLN A 107 16.43 -29.68 -40.39
#